data_AF-A0A0R0IFQ4-F1
#
_entry.id   AF-A0A0R0IFQ4-F1
#
_cell.length_a   1.000
_cell.length_b   1.000
_cell.length_c   1.000
_cell.angle_alpha   90.00
_cell.angle_beta   90.00
_cell.angle_gamma   90.00
#
_symmetry.space_group_name_H-M   'P 1'
#
loop_
_entity.id
_entity.type
_entity.pdbx_description
1 polymer ?
#
loop_
_entity_poly.entity_id
_entity_poly.type
_entity_poly.pdbx_seq_one_letter_code
_entity_poly.pdbx_strand_id
1 'polypeptide(L)' 'MHKTGTEHIRVLIPIRGIKEVNESQNVNKAEQKYLEIVTEDYSEFWFVGFLRYDKALKHLNKAISMANKWQRGSTLHSFS' A
#
# COMPACT_ATOMS: atom_id res chain seq x y z
N MET A 1 -10.26 -37.03 -0.60
CA MET A 1 -9.79 -35.86 -1.38
C MET A 1 -9.08 -34.92 -0.41
N HIS A 2 -7.75 -34.95 -0.36
CA HIS A 2 -7.00 -34.04 0.52
C HIS A 2 -7.14 -32.63 -0.04
N LYS A 3 -7.79 -31.72 0.70
CA LYS A 3 -7.70 -30.28 0.41
C LYS A 3 -6.30 -29.84 0.80
N THR A 4 -5.41 -29.73 -0.18
CA THR A 4 -4.06 -29.20 -0.03
C THR A 4 -4.15 -27.77 0.48
N GLY A 5 -3.35 -27.45 1.50
CA GLY A 5 -3.45 -26.22 2.30
C GLY A 5 -3.44 -24.95 1.46
N THR A 6 -4.19 -23.95 1.89
CA THR A 6 -4.14 -22.60 1.33
C THR A 6 -2.72 -22.04 1.49
N GLU A 7 -1.97 -21.95 0.41
CA GLU A 7 -0.69 -21.25 0.40
C GLU A 7 -0.94 -19.77 0.71
N HIS A 8 -0.55 -19.35 1.92
CA HIS A 8 -0.78 -17.99 2.38
C HIS A 8 0.28 -17.07 1.77
N ILE A 9 -0.09 -16.33 0.73
CA ILE A 9 0.78 -15.30 0.14
C ILE A 9 0.97 -14.16 1.15
N ARG A 10 2.22 -13.81 1.46
CA ARG A 10 2.59 -12.62 2.25
C ARG A 10 3.50 -11.73 1.41
N VAL A 11 3.14 -10.46 1.32
CA VAL A 11 3.96 -9.42 0.71
C VAL A 11 4.34 -8.42 1.80
N LEU A 12 5.63 -8.09 1.90
CA LEU A 12 6.13 -7.05 2.79
C LEU A 12 6.73 -5.93 1.94
N ILE A 13 6.10 -4.76 1.96
CA ILE A 13 6.56 -3.58 1.22
C ILE A 13 7.04 -2.55 2.25
N PRO A 14 8.32 -2.16 2.23
CA PRO A 14 8.78 -1.04 3.05
C PRO A 14 8.03 0.24 2.67
N ILE A 15 7.52 1.00 3.65
CA ILE A 15 6.78 2.24 3.38
C ILE A 15 7.60 3.24 2.55
N ARG A 16 8.92 3.28 2.74
CA ARG A 16 9.84 4.13 1.97
C ARG A 16 10.08 3.66 0.53
N GLY A 17 9.71 2.42 0.21
CA GLY A 17 9.79 1.87 -1.14
C GLY A 17 8.47 1.99 -1.90
N ILE A 18 7.43 2.58 -1.31
CA ILE A 18 6.18 2.88 -2.00
C ILE A 18 6.38 4.18 -2.76
N LYS A 19 6.24 4.10 -4.08
CA LYS A 19 6.31 5.24 -4.99
C LYS A 19 4.95 5.92 -5.12
N GLU A 20 3.89 5.13 -5.34
CA GLU A 20 2.53 5.63 -5.50
C GLU A 20 1.50 4.63 -4.98
N VAL A 21 0.33 5.16 -4.62
CA VAL A 21 -0.86 4.41 -4.24
C VAL A 21 -2.00 4.92 -5.08
N ASN A 22 -2.52 4.08 -5.98
CA ASN A 22 -3.62 4.43 -6.86
C ASN A 22 -4.91 3.75 -6.40
N GLU A 23 -5.96 4.54 -6.28
CA GLU A 23 -7.30 4.06 -5.96
C GLU A 23 -8.04 3.68 -7.25
N SER A 24 -8.75 2.54 -7.23
CA SER A 24 -9.58 2.12 -8.36
C SER A 24 -10.85 1.43 -7.88
N GLN A 25 -11.86 1.35 -8.74
CA GLN A 25 -13.12 0.66 -8.46
C GLN A 25 -13.71 0.04 -9.72
N ASN A 26 -14.48 -1.03 -9.55
CA ASN A 26 -15.19 -1.65 -10.67
C ASN A 26 -16.29 -0.71 -11.22
N VAL A 27 -16.26 -0.45 -12.53
CA VAL A 27 -17.22 0.42 -13.22
C VAL A 27 -18.67 -0.05 -13.04
N ASN A 28 -18.89 -1.36 -13.02
CA ASN A 28 -20.22 -1.96 -12.88
C ASN A 28 -20.62 -2.18 -11.42
N LYS A 29 -19.66 -2.08 -10.48
CA LYS A 29 -19.84 -2.47 -9.09
C LYS A 29 -18.98 -1.61 -8.15
N ALA A 30 -19.41 -0.37 -7.92
CA ALA A 30 -18.63 0.67 -7.24
C ALA A 30 -18.18 0.32 -5.80
N GLU A 31 -18.82 -0.64 -5.14
CA GLU A 31 -18.39 -1.15 -3.84
C GLU A 31 -17.13 -2.03 -3.92
N GLN A 32 -16.80 -2.57 -5.11
CA GLN A 32 -15.56 -3.29 -5.34
C GLN A 32 -14.44 -2.31 -5.64
N LYS A 33 -13.79 -1.86 -4.57
CA LYS A 33 -12.63 -0.97 -4.61
C LYS A 33 -11.32 -1.75 -4.51
N TYR A 34 -10.29 -1.23 -5.16
CA TYR A 34 -8.97 -1.82 -5.30
C TYR A 34 -7.90 -0.76 -4.98
N LEU A 35 -6.78 -1.21 -4.44
CA LEU A 35 -5.59 -0.39 -4.26
C LEU A 35 -4.46 -0.99 -5.10
N GLU A 36 -3.89 -0.17 -5.96
CA GLU A 36 -2.61 -0.45 -6.60
C GLU A 36 -1.51 0.23 -5.77
N ILE A 37 -0.49 -0.53 -5.43
CA ILE A 37 0.74 -0.03 -4.81
C ILE A 37 1.85 -0.25 -5.83
N VAL A 38 2.43 0.85 -6.32
CA VAL A 38 3.63 0.79 -7.15
C VAL A 38 4.82 1.13 -6.28
N THR A 39 5.88 0.35 -6.42
CA THR A 39 7.12 0.52 -5.67
C THR A 39 8.16 1.27 -6.47
N GLU A 40 9.22 1.73 -5.80
CA GLU A 40 10.33 2.45 -6.46
C GLU A 40 11.07 1.61 -7.50
N ASP A 41 11.02 0.28 -7.41
CA ASP A 41 11.54 -0.65 -8.42
C ASP A 41 10.53 -0.98 -9.54
N TYR A 42 9.41 -0.26 -9.58
CA TYR A 42 8.32 -0.40 -10.53
C TYR A 42 7.53 -1.72 -10.43
N SER A 43 7.70 -2.49 -9.35
CA SER A 43 6.79 -3.61 -9.07
C SER A 43 5.41 -3.08 -8.69
N GLU A 44 4.37 -3.67 -9.27
CA GLU A 44 2.96 -3.33 -9.06
C GLU A 44 2.26 -4.41 -8.21
N PHE A 45 1.57 -3.98 -7.16
CA PHE A 45 0.80 -4.86 -6.28
C PHE A 45 -0.66 -4.42 -6.21
N TRP A 46 -1.56 -5.29 -6.64
CA TRP A 46 -3.00 -5.05 -6.58
C TRP A 46 -3.62 -5.72 -5.36
N PHE A 47 -4.17 -4.90 -4.48
CA PHE A 47 -4.92 -5.33 -3.30
C PHE A 47 -6.41 -5.18 -3.56
N VAL A 48 -7.13 -6.29 -3.41
CA VAL A 48 -8.56 -6.40 -3.66
C VAL A 48 -9.26 -7.03 -2.45
N GLY A 49 -10.59 -7.01 -2.41
CA GLY A 49 -11.34 -7.74 -1.39
C GLY A 49 -11.27 -7.12 0.02
N PHE A 50 -11.01 -5.81 0.12
CA PHE A 50 -11.02 -5.12 1.40
C PHE A 50 -12.41 -5.15 2.06
N LEU A 51 -12.50 -5.68 3.28
CA LEU A 51 -13.70 -5.53 4.11
C LEU A 51 -13.90 -4.07 4.56
N ARG A 52 -12.81 -3.33 4.76
CA ARG A 52 -12.80 -1.94 5.23
C ARG A 52 -11.84 -1.09 4.41
N TYR A 53 -12.14 -0.93 3.12
CA TYR A 53 -11.30 -0.20 2.16
C TYR A 53 -10.87 1.18 2.67
N ASP A 54 -11.84 2.04 3.05
CA ASP A 54 -11.53 3.43 3.42
C ASP A 54 -10.60 3.52 4.65
N LYS A 55 -10.73 2.55 5.58
CA LYS A 55 -9.85 2.47 6.76
C LYS A 55 -8.45 2.01 6.36
N ALA A 56 -8.33 1.02 5.47
CA ALA A 56 -7.04 0.54 4.98
C ALA A 56 -6.27 1.67 4.26
N LEU A 57 -6.93 2.35 3.32
CA LEU A 57 -6.38 3.50 2.61
C LEU A 57 -5.94 4.61 3.57
N LYS A 58 -6.79 4.98 4.54
CA LYS A 58 -6.45 6.00 5.55
C LYS A 58 -5.18 5.63 6.33
N HIS A 59 -5.03 4.36 6.73
CA HIS A 59 -3.84 3.91 7.46
C HIS A 59 -2.60 3.89 6.57
N LEU A 60 -2.71 3.46 5.32
CA LEU A 60 -1.62 3.47 4.34
C LEU A 60 -1.11 4.91 4.11
N ASN A 61 -2.02 5.83 3.80
CA ASN A 61 -1.68 7.24 3.61
C ASN A 61 -1.05 7.88 4.85
N LYS A 62 -1.54 7.53 6.06
CA LYS A 62 -0.94 7.98 7.31
C LYS A 62 0.50 7.47 7.47
N ALA A 63 0.76 6.20 7.17
CA ALA A 63 2.09 5.61 7.25
C ALA A 63 3.07 6.27 6.26
N ILE A 64 2.66 6.47 5.01
CA ILE A 64 3.45 7.18 3.99
C ILE A 64 3.73 8.62 4.43
N SER A 65 2.71 9.35 4.88
CA SER A 65 2.87 10.73 5.39
C SER A 65 3.86 10.80 6.55
N MET A 66 3.80 9.84 7.48
CA MET A 66 4.76 9.75 8.59
C MET A 66 6.17 9.50 8.08
N ALA A 67 6.38 8.55 7.17
CA ALA A 67 7.70 8.25 6.61
C ALA A 67 8.32 9.47 5.90
N ASN A 68 7.50 10.21 5.12
CA ASN A 68 7.95 11.41 4.41
C ASN A 68 8.27 12.58 5.36
N LYS A 69 7.58 12.68 6.51
CA LYS A 69 7.93 13.67 7.55
C LYS A 69 9.29 13.37 8.18
N TRP A 70 9.57 12.09 8.48
CA TRP A 70 10.87 11.69 9.03
C TRP A 70 12.01 12.02 8.07
N GLN A 71 11.84 11.81 6.77
CA GLN A 71 12.84 12.18 5.76
C GLN A 71 13.14 13.69 5.77
N ARG A 72 12.11 14.54 5.77
CA ARG A 72 12.31 16.01 5.80
C ARG A 72 12.99 16.48 7.09
N GLY A 73 12.68 15.88 8.24
CA GLY A 73 13.33 16.20 9.51
C GLY A 73 14.80 15.79 9.54
N SER A 74 15.16 14.63 8.99
CA SER A 74 16.55 14.17 8.95
C SER A 74 17.44 15.00 8.02
N THR A 75 16.91 15.49 6.89
CA THR A 75 17.72 16.30 5.95
C THR A 75 18.13 17.66 6.53
N LEU A 76 17.34 18.22 7.46
CA LEU A 76 17.69 19.49 8.12
C LEU A 76 18.88 19.36 9.10
N HIS A 77 19.12 18.17 9.65
CA HIS A 77 20.20 17.95 10.62
C HIS A 77 21.55 17.59 9.98
N SER A 78 21.62 17.28 8.68
CA SER A 78 22.86 16.82 8.04
C SER A 78 23.65 17.93 7.31
N PHE A 79 23.33 19.21 7.52
CA PHE A 79 24.04 20.34 6.89
C PHE A 79 24.48 21.43 7.87
N SER A 80 24.61 21.13 9.16
CA SER A 80 25.28 22.00 10.13
C SER A 80 26.51 21.32 10.70
#